data_AF-A0A2I0NMX7-F1
#
_entry.id   AF-A0A2I0NMX7-F1
#
_cell.length_a   1.000
_cell.length_b   1.000
_cell.length_c   1.000
_cell.angle_alpha   90.00
_cell.angle_beta   90.00
_cell.angle_gamma   90.00
#
_symmetry.space_group_name_H-M   'P 1'
#
loop_
_entity.id
_entity.type
_entity.pdbx_description
1 polymer ?
#
loop_
_entity_poly.entity_id
_entity_poly.type
_entity_poly.pdbx_seq_one_letter_code
_entity_poly.pdbx_strand_id
1 'polypeptide(L)'
;MAGEFIAAVLLWLAAVKLLQLAVWPALDRTLSNLSAAAAYPASILLFTLVSWYCGLSGLPIWLALLPFLAAIAYAGSRRFFTRERLRSALSWDLAFLIPFLFMLEVRWINPTISYAEKF
;
A
#
# COMPACT_ATOMS: atom_id res chain seq x y z
N MET A 1 -3.71 -24.96 1.60
CA MET A 1 -2.26 -24.90 1.31
C MET A 1 -1.94 -23.86 0.23
N ALA A 2 -1.74 -24.20 -1.06
CA ALA A 2 -1.28 -23.19 -2.06
C ALA A 2 -2.29 -22.04 -2.33
N GLY A 3 -3.59 -22.34 -2.34
CA GLY A 3 -4.63 -21.32 -2.54
C GLY A 3 -4.71 -20.26 -1.42
N GLU A 4 -4.39 -20.64 -0.18
CA GLU A 4 -4.39 -19.70 0.96
C GLU A 4 -3.23 -18.70 0.86
N PHE A 5 -2.06 -19.14 0.40
CA PHE A 5 -0.91 -18.25 0.15
C PHE A 5 -1.20 -17.24 -0.95
N ILE A 6 -1.79 -17.68 -2.05
CA ILE A 6 -2.18 -16.80 -3.16
C ILE A 6 -3.20 -15.77 -2.67
N ALA A 7 -4.23 -16.20 -1.93
CA ALA A 7 -5.23 -15.30 -1.36
C ALA A 7 -4.60 -14.26 -0.43
N ALA A 8 -3.66 -14.65 0.43
CA ALA A 8 -2.96 -13.73 1.34
C ALA A 8 -2.12 -12.70 0.56
N VAL A 9 -1.39 -13.12 -0.48
CA VAL A 9 -0.60 -12.21 -1.32
C VAL A 9 -1.50 -11.24 -2.08
N LEU A 10 -2.62 -11.71 -2.65
CA LEU A 10 -3.58 -10.86 -3.34
C LEU A 10 -4.24 -9.85 -2.39
N LEU A 11 -4.61 -10.29 -1.19
CA LEU A 11 -5.16 -9.40 -0.16
C LEU A 11 -4.13 -8.34 0.25
N TRP A 12 -2.85 -8.72 0.36
CA TRP A 12 -1.78 -7.78 0.67
C TRP A 12 -1.56 -6.76 -0.45
N LEU A 13 -1.52 -7.20 -1.71
CA LEU A 13 -1.45 -6.30 -2.86
C LEU A 13 -2.64 -5.35 -2.91
N ALA A 14 -3.85 -5.83 -2.62
CA ALA A 14 -5.05 -4.99 -2.55
C ALA A 14 -4.94 -3.95 -1.42
N ALA A 15 -4.45 -4.34 -0.24
CA ALA A 15 -4.21 -3.42 0.87
C ALA A 15 -3.19 -2.35 0.50
N VAL A 16 -2.03 -2.73 -0.04
CA VAL A 16 -0.99 -1.77 -0.48
C VAL A 16 -1.54 -0.83 -1.54
N LYS A 17 -2.31 -1.35 -2.51
CA LYS A 17 -2.91 -0.52 -3.56
C LYS A 17 -3.93 0.48 -2.99
N LEU A 18 -4.75 0.05 -2.03
CA LEU A 18 -5.69 0.93 -1.33
C LEU A 18 -4.94 2.06 -0.60
N LEU A 19 -3.90 1.72 0.16
CA LEU A 19 -3.07 2.70 0.86
C LEU A 19 -2.43 3.69 -0.13
N GLN A 20 -1.89 3.18 -1.24
CA GLN A 20 -1.29 3.99 -2.31
C GLN A 20 -2.31 4.97 -2.91
N LEU A 21 -3.53 4.51 -3.25
CA LEU A 21 -4.58 5.34 -3.82
C LEU A 21 -5.04 6.46 -2.88
N ALA A 22 -5.05 6.22 -1.57
CA ALA A 22 -5.43 7.22 -0.59
C ALA A 22 -4.44 8.38 -0.50
N VAL A 23 -3.14 8.10 -0.60
CA VAL A 23 -2.06 9.09 -0.42
C VAL A 23 -1.72 9.82 -1.72
N TRP A 24 -1.87 9.15 -2.86
CA TRP A 24 -1.51 9.69 -4.17
C TRP A 24 -2.09 11.10 -4.47
N PRO A 25 -3.38 11.40 -4.24
CA PRO A 25 -3.96 12.73 -4.51
C PRO A 25 -3.28 13.85 -3.71
N ALA A 26 -2.80 13.57 -2.50
CA ALA A 26 -2.11 14.54 -1.68
C ALA A 26 -0.70 14.87 -2.23
N LEU A 27 -0.02 13.87 -2.80
CA LEU A 27 1.32 14.02 -3.39
C LEU A 27 1.31 14.56 -4.82
N ASP A 28 0.18 14.46 -5.55
CA ASP A 28 0.07 14.93 -6.93
C ASP A 28 0.42 16.40 -7.09
N ARG A 29 0.06 17.23 -6.09
CA ARG A 29 0.31 18.68 -6.08
C ARG A 29 1.80 19.03 -6.03
N THR A 30 2.62 18.18 -5.42
CA THR A 30 4.04 18.46 -5.16
C THR A 30 4.97 17.68 -6.09
N LEU A 31 4.62 16.43 -6.40
CA LEU A 31 5.50 15.49 -7.11
C LEU A 31 5.03 15.15 -8.53
N SER A 32 3.84 15.59 -8.94
CA SER A 32 3.24 15.37 -10.27
C SER A 32 3.43 13.92 -10.77
N ASN A 33 4.26 13.68 -11.77
CA ASN A 33 4.51 12.36 -12.37
C ASN A 33 5.11 11.33 -11.41
N LEU A 34 5.85 11.78 -10.38
CA LEU A 34 6.45 10.90 -9.37
C LEU A 34 5.49 10.62 -8.20
N SER A 35 4.35 11.30 -8.13
CA SER A 35 3.41 11.19 -7.00
C SER A 35 2.86 9.78 -6.83
N ALA A 36 2.55 9.08 -7.93
CA ALA A 36 2.06 7.71 -7.90
C ALA A 36 3.11 6.74 -7.35
N ALA A 37 4.37 6.92 -7.74
CA ALA A 37 5.50 6.13 -7.23
C ALA A 37 5.75 6.40 -5.74
N ALA A 38 5.84 7.68 -5.36
CA ALA A 38 6.12 8.10 -3.98
C ALA A 38 4.98 7.72 -3.01
N ALA A 39 3.75 7.58 -3.51
CA ALA A 39 2.62 7.15 -2.70
C ALA A 39 2.76 5.73 -2.15
N TYR A 40 3.50 4.84 -2.83
CA TYR A 40 3.77 3.49 -2.31
C TYR A 40 4.50 3.51 -0.95
N PRO A 41 5.73 4.04 -0.84
CA PRO A 41 6.42 4.09 0.44
C PRO A 41 5.75 5.04 1.44
N ALA A 42 5.25 6.20 0.99
CA ALA A 42 4.62 7.16 1.90
C ALA A 42 3.37 6.59 2.59
N SER A 43 2.55 5.83 1.86
CA SER A 43 1.34 5.24 2.42
C SER A 43 1.62 4.13 3.43
N ILE A 44 2.66 3.33 3.23
CA ILE A 44 3.11 2.34 4.22
C ILE A 44 3.60 3.03 5.49
N LEU A 45 4.42 4.10 5.38
CA LEU A 45 4.89 4.85 6.54
C LEU A 45 3.73 5.47 7.34
N LEU A 46 2.77 6.07 6.65
CA LEU A 46 1.58 6.64 7.28
C LEU A 46 0.71 5.55 7.94
N PHE A 47 0.52 4.42 7.27
CA PHE A 47 -0.27 3.31 7.82
C PHE A 47 0.40 2.73 9.07
N THR A 48 1.72 2.55 9.04
CA THR A 48 2.50 2.14 10.21
C THR A 48 2.34 3.13 11.36
N LEU A 49 2.42 4.44 11.11
CA LEU A 49 2.22 5.46 12.13
C LEU A 49 0.80 5.37 12.75
N VAL A 50 -0.24 5.32 11.93
CA VAL A 50 -1.64 5.26 12.41
C VAL A 50 -1.90 3.97 13.16
N SER A 51 -1.48 2.83 12.61
CA SER A 51 -1.65 1.52 13.26
C SER A 51 -0.88 1.40 14.57
N TRP A 52 0.30 2.03 14.67
CA TRP A 52 1.05 2.14 15.92
C TRP A 52 0.24 2.85 17.01
N TYR A 53 -0.36 4.00 16.68
CA TYR A 53 -1.23 4.71 17.63
C TYR A 53 -2.51 3.94 17.97
N CYS A 54 -3.08 3.17 17.03
CA CYS A 54 -4.16 2.24 17.35
C CYS A 54 -3.70 1.19 18.38
N GLY A 55 -2.52 0.61 18.19
CA GLY A 55 -1.93 -0.34 19.14
C GLY A 55 -1.74 0.26 20.54
N LEU A 56 -1.17 1.47 20.63
CA LEU A 56 -0.97 2.19 21.90
C LEU A 56 -2.28 2.51 22.62
N SER A 57 -3.37 2.74 21.87
CA SER A 57 -4.69 3.06 22.42
C SER A 57 -5.58 1.84 22.67
N GLY A 58 -5.09 0.62 22.39
CA GLY A 58 -5.86 -0.61 22.52
C GLY A 58 -6.97 -0.75 21.46
N LEU A 59 -6.92 0.03 20.38
CA LEU A 59 -7.87 -0.02 19.29
C LEU A 59 -7.52 -1.13 18.29
N PRO A 60 -8.52 -1.79 17.68
CA PRO A 60 -8.28 -2.74 16.60
C PRO A 60 -7.50 -2.13 15.43
N ILE A 61 -6.43 -2.79 14.98
CA ILE A 61 -5.52 -2.28 13.95
C ILE A 61 -6.23 -1.97 12.63
N TRP A 62 -7.28 -2.70 12.27
CA TRP A 62 -8.01 -2.47 11.02
C TRP A 62 -8.67 -1.08 10.97
N LEU A 63 -8.91 -0.43 12.13
CA LEU A 63 -9.38 0.96 12.18
C LEU A 63 -8.39 1.95 11.57
N ALA A 64 -7.11 1.61 11.51
CA ALA A 64 -6.09 2.41 10.85
C ALA A 64 -6.35 2.59 9.34
N LEU A 65 -7.19 1.76 8.73
CA LEU A 65 -7.60 1.89 7.32
C LEU A 65 -8.67 2.97 7.09
N LEU A 66 -9.43 3.35 8.11
CA LEU A 66 -10.52 4.34 7.99
C LEU A 66 -10.07 5.69 7.42
N PRO A 67 -8.97 6.32 7.88
CA PRO A 67 -8.52 7.58 7.28
C PRO A 67 -8.13 7.43 5.81
N PHE A 68 -7.60 6.27 5.39
CA PHE A 68 -7.26 6.01 3.98
C PHE A 68 -8.52 5.86 3.13
N LEU A 69 -9.53 5.12 3.62
CA LEU A 69 -10.83 5.00 2.95
C LEU A 69 -11.51 6.36 2.80
N ALA A 70 -11.49 7.19 3.86
CA ALA A 70 -12.02 8.55 3.82
C ALA A 70 -11.28 9.42 2.78
N ALA A 71 -9.95 9.32 2.72
CA ALA A 71 -9.14 10.05 1.74
C ALA A 71 -9.46 9.64 0.28
N ILE A 72 -9.64 8.34 0.02
CA ILE A 72 -10.06 7.84 -1.30
C ILE A 72 -11.45 8.38 -1.66
N ALA A 73 -12.43 8.27 -0.76
CA ALA A 73 -13.78 8.76 -0.99
C ALA A 73 -13.79 10.28 -1.28
N TYR A 74 -13.01 11.04 -0.52
CA TYR A 74 -12.85 12.47 -0.71
C TYR A 74 -12.21 12.82 -2.05
N ALA A 75 -11.11 12.16 -2.43
CA ALA A 75 -10.46 12.36 -3.72
C ALA A 75 -11.36 11.94 -4.90
N GLY A 76 -12.12 10.86 -4.73
CA GLY A 76 -13.14 10.39 -5.68
C GLY A 76 -14.26 11.40 -5.87
N SER A 77 -14.76 12.02 -4.79
CA SER A 77 -15.76 13.10 -4.87
C SER A 77 -15.27 14.31 -5.66
N ARG A 78 -13.95 14.57 -5.63
CA ARG A 78 -13.27 15.61 -6.41
C ARG A 78 -12.88 15.15 -7.83
N ARG A 79 -13.32 13.97 -8.27
CA ARG A 79 -13.03 13.37 -9.58
C ARG A 79 -11.52 13.24 -9.88
N PHE A 80 -10.69 13.01 -8.86
CA PHE A 80 -9.26 12.86 -9.04
C PHE A 80 -8.89 11.60 -9.84
N PHE A 81 -9.61 10.49 -9.62
CA PHE A 81 -9.35 9.21 -10.27
C PHE A 81 -9.95 9.15 -11.68
N THR A 82 -9.35 9.87 -12.63
CA THR A 82 -9.71 9.76 -14.05
C THR A 82 -9.04 8.54 -14.69
N ARG A 83 -9.59 8.08 -15.83
CA ARG A 83 -9.04 6.92 -16.55
C ARG A 83 -7.61 7.18 -17.02
N GLU A 84 -7.31 8.40 -17.45
CA GLU A 84 -5.99 8.82 -17.93
C GLU A 84 -4.97 8.75 -16.80
N ARG A 85 -5.32 9.28 -15.62
CA ARG A 85 -4.46 9.25 -14.44
C ARG A 85 -4.21 7.82 -13.98
N LEU A 86 -5.25 7.00 -13.88
CA LEU A 86 -5.12 5.59 -13.50
C LEU A 86 -4.24 4.82 -14.48
N ARG A 87 -4.40 5.06 -15.79
CA ARG A 87 -3.56 4.43 -16.81
C ARG A 87 -2.10 4.86 -16.71
N SER A 88 -1.83 6.12 -16.39
CA SER A 88 -0.46 6.59 -16.14
C SER A 88 0.14 5.94 -14.88
N ALA A 89 -0.66 5.75 -13.83
CA ALA A 89 -0.22 5.08 -12.61
C ALA A 89 0.12 3.58 -12.80
N LEU A 90 -0.46 2.91 -13.81
CA LEU A 90 -0.17 1.49 -14.07
C LEU A 90 1.32 1.23 -14.33
N SER A 91 2.03 2.15 -14.97
CA SER A 91 3.48 2.02 -15.16
C SER A 91 4.23 1.94 -13.82
N TRP A 92 3.78 2.71 -12.84
CA TRP A 92 4.32 2.68 -11.48
C TRP A 92 3.84 1.46 -10.69
N ASP A 93 2.63 0.99 -10.94
CA ASP A 93 2.14 -0.26 -10.35
C ASP A 93 2.98 -1.46 -10.82
N LEU A 94 3.36 -1.49 -12.10
CA LEU A 94 4.28 -2.50 -12.63
C LEU A 94 5.69 -2.34 -12.05
N ALA A 95 6.19 -1.11 -11.95
CA ALA A 95 7.49 -0.83 -11.34
C ALA A 95 7.56 -1.21 -9.85
N PHE A 96 6.43 -1.17 -9.13
CA PHE A 96 6.31 -1.70 -7.77
C PHE A 96 6.19 -3.22 -7.76
N LEU A 97 5.40 -3.80 -8.65
CA LEU A 97 5.09 -5.24 -8.66
C LEU A 97 6.34 -6.09 -8.93
N ILE A 98 7.23 -5.67 -9.83
CA ILE A 98 8.46 -6.42 -10.17
C ILE A 98 9.35 -6.65 -8.93
N PRO A 99 9.82 -5.62 -8.20
CA PRO A 99 10.63 -5.81 -7.01
C PRO A 99 9.85 -6.48 -5.88
N PHE A 100 8.53 -6.26 -5.77
CA PHE A 100 7.68 -6.96 -4.80
C PHE A 100 7.68 -8.48 -5.03
N LEU A 101 7.49 -8.93 -6.27
CA LEU A 101 7.52 -10.35 -6.62
C LEU A 101 8.92 -10.95 -6.42
N PHE A 102 9.97 -10.21 -6.76
CA PHE A 102 11.34 -10.62 -6.47
C PHE A 102 11.58 -10.81 -4.97
N MET A 103 11.15 -9.86 -4.13
CA MET A 103 11.22 -9.98 -2.67
C MET A 103 10.39 -11.15 -2.15
N LEU A 104 9.23 -11.42 -2.75
CA LEU A 104 8.38 -12.55 -2.41
C LEU A 104 9.07 -13.89 -2.72
N GLU A 105 9.73 -13.99 -3.87
CA GLU A 105 10.52 -15.16 -4.27
C GLU A 105 11.71 -15.37 -3.33
N VAL A 106 12.46 -14.31 -3.01
CA VAL A 106 13.57 -14.36 -2.04
C VAL A 106 13.08 -14.86 -0.68
N ARG A 107 11.92 -14.38 -0.21
CA ARG A 107 11.29 -14.87 1.03
C ARG A 107 10.84 -16.32 0.92
N TRP A 108 10.35 -16.75 -0.25
CA TRP A 108 9.92 -18.13 -0.47
C TRP A 108 11.09 -19.11 -0.43
N ILE A 109 12.21 -18.77 -1.07
CA ILE A 109 13.44 -19.59 -1.07
C ILE A 109 14.09 -19.57 0.31
N ASN A 110 14.06 -18.43 1.00
CA ASN A 110 14.69 -18.25 2.29
C ASN A 110 13.69 -17.71 3.33
N PRO A 111 12.79 -18.57 3.84
CA PRO A 111 11.76 -18.15 4.80
C PRO A 111 12.37 -17.59 6.09
N THR A 112 13.65 -17.88 6.33
CA THR A 112 14.36 -17.42 7.53
C THR A 112 14.68 -15.92 7.56
N ILE A 113 14.62 -15.23 6.41
CA ILE A 113 14.79 -13.77 6.32
C ILE A 113 13.73 -13.01 7.14
N SER A 114 12.58 -13.64 7.41
CA SER A 114 11.53 -13.07 8.25
C SER A 114 11.79 -13.21 9.76
N TYR A 115 12.81 -13.96 10.20
CA TYR A 115 13.16 -14.13 11.63
C TYR A 115 14.08 -13.03 12.14
N ALA A 116 13.79 -11.75 11.84
CA ALA A 116 14.39 -10.65 12.59
C ALA A 116 14.01 -10.70 14.10
N GLU A 117 13.05 -11.56 14.47
CA GLU A 117 12.63 -11.89 15.84
C GLU A 117 13.38 -13.13 16.41
N LYS A 118 14.70 -13.25 16.22
CA LYS A 118 15.54 -14.23 16.95
C LYS A 118 16.12 -13.70 18.28
N PHE A 119 15.51 -12.67 18.85
CA PHE A 119 15.83 -12.16 20.18
C PHE A 119 14.55 -11.82 20.94
#